data_AF-A0A2N9FC64-F1
#
_entry.id   AF-A0A2N9FC64-F1
#
_cell.length_a   1.000
_cell.length_b   1.000
_cell.length_c   1.000
_cell.angle_alpha   90.00
_cell.angle_beta   90.00
_cell.angle_gamma   90.00
#
_symmetry.space_group_name_H-M   'P 1'
#
loop_
_entity.id
_entity.type
_entity.pdbx_description
1 polymer ?
#
loop_
_entity_poly.entity_id
_entity_poly.type
_entity_poly.pdbx_seq_one_letter_code
_entity_poly.pdbx_strand_id
1 'polypeptide(L)'
;MARQLLTPLALFCVLLIALINDSQAGVITVYWGQNGPNGDEGTLAEACATGNYGIVNIAFLSTFGNGQTPQLNLANHCDPASAAVLDGIDFDIEVGTNEHWDELARTLSGFSQEKKIYLTAAPQCPFPDAKLGTALDTGLFDYVWVQFYNNAPCQYDGNADNLKNYWGQWNNIQADQIFLGVPASTEAASSGYIPPDVLNNDVLPFIKGSAKYGGVMVWSRFYDQTYSSAIKPNVINDCV
;
A
#
# COMPACT_ATOMS: atom_id res chain seq x y z
N MET A 1 10.67 10.97 -58.70
CA MET A 1 10.22 11.08 -57.30
C MET A 1 9.41 9.84 -56.97
N ALA A 2 9.98 8.88 -56.25
CA ALA A 2 9.25 7.69 -55.80
C ALA A 2 8.61 7.99 -54.43
N ARG A 3 7.27 8.01 -54.37
CA ARG A 3 6.53 8.06 -53.09
C ARG A 3 6.66 6.68 -52.44
N GLN A 4 7.44 6.57 -51.38
CA GLN A 4 7.41 5.40 -50.49
C GLN A 4 6.06 5.39 -49.78
N LEU A 5 5.17 4.48 -50.18
CA LEU A 5 3.94 4.19 -49.47
C LEU A 5 4.31 3.31 -48.26
N LEU A 6 4.15 3.87 -47.06
CA LEU A 6 4.20 3.10 -45.82
C LEU A 6 3.14 1.99 -45.89
N THR A 7 3.58 0.73 -45.83
CA THR A 7 2.71 -0.44 -45.84
C THR A 7 1.80 -0.44 -44.60
N PRO A 8 0.49 -0.77 -44.73
CA PRO A 8 -0.48 -0.69 -43.64
C PRO A 8 -0.13 -1.57 -42.42
N LEU A 9 0.69 -2.61 -42.59
CA LEU A 9 1.23 -3.42 -41.48
C LEU A 9 2.09 -2.61 -40.50
N ALA A 10 2.90 -1.68 -41.00
CA ALA A 10 3.77 -0.86 -40.14
C ALA A 10 2.96 0.14 -39.31
N LEU A 11 1.85 0.65 -39.85
CA LEU A 11 0.93 1.52 -39.10
C LEU A 11 0.19 0.74 -37.99
N PHE A 12 -0.16 -0.52 -38.25
CA PHE A 12 -0.85 -1.39 -37.29
C PHE A 12 0.05 -1.82 -36.13
N CYS A 13 1.34 -2.10 -36.38
CA CYS A 13 2.31 -2.37 -35.31
C CYS A 13 2.57 -1.15 -34.41
N VAL A 14 2.61 0.06 -34.97
CA VAL A 14 2.80 1.29 -34.17
C VAL A 14 1.58 1.58 -33.30
N LEU A 15 0.36 1.28 -33.78
CA LEU A 15 -0.88 1.36 -32.99
C LEU A 15 -0.94 0.33 -31.84
N LEU A 16 -0.38 -0.87 -32.01
CA LEU A 16 -0.28 -1.88 -30.95
C LEU A 16 0.72 -1.48 -29.85
N ILE A 17 1.84 -0.83 -30.21
CA ILE A 17 2.82 -0.33 -29.23
C ILE A 17 2.25 0.86 -28.44
N ALA A 18 1.38 1.67 -29.03
CA ALA A 18 0.69 2.77 -28.35
C ALA A 18 -0.45 2.32 -27.40
N LEU A 19 -0.79 1.02 -27.38
CA LEU A 19 -1.77 0.42 -26.47
C LEU A 19 -1.13 -0.34 -25.31
N ILE A 20 0.20 -0.32 -25.20
CA ILE A 20 0.87 -0.77 -23.98
C ILE A 20 0.59 0.32 -22.95
N ASN A 21 -0.49 0.15 -22.17
CA ASN A 21 -0.62 0.86 -20.91
C ASN A 21 0.72 0.66 -20.19
N ASP A 22 1.38 1.74 -19.77
CA ASP A 22 2.48 1.68 -18.81
C ASP A 22 1.96 0.89 -17.60
N SER A 23 2.21 -0.41 -17.62
CA SER A 23 1.91 -1.31 -16.52
C SER A 23 2.90 -0.91 -15.45
N GLN A 24 2.51 0.03 -14.59
CA GLN A 24 3.22 0.20 -13.32
C GLN A 24 3.21 -1.17 -12.65
N ALA A 25 4.39 -1.78 -12.57
CA ALA A 25 4.52 -3.06 -11.92
C ALA A 25 4.10 -2.89 -10.45
N GLY A 26 3.24 -3.77 -9.96
CA GLY A 26 2.80 -3.72 -8.56
C GLY A 26 4.00 -3.84 -7.63
N VAL A 27 3.97 -3.14 -6.50
CA VAL A 27 5.03 -3.22 -5.48
C VAL A 27 4.50 -3.84 -4.19
N ILE A 28 5.40 -4.43 -3.40
CA ILE A 28 5.08 -4.82 -2.03
C ILE A 28 5.48 -3.68 -1.10
N THR A 29 4.59 -3.30 -0.20
CA THR A 29 4.86 -2.36 0.90
C THR A 29 4.74 -3.07 2.24
N VAL A 30 5.49 -2.64 3.25
CA VAL A 30 5.56 -3.33 4.55
C VAL A 30 5.69 -2.34 5.70
N TYR A 31 5.07 -2.66 6.84
CA TYR A 31 5.30 -1.95 8.10
C TYR A 31 6.51 -2.51 8.86
N TRP A 32 7.34 -1.63 9.41
CA TRP A 32 8.53 -1.95 10.20
C TRP A 32 8.66 -1.00 11.40
N GLY A 33 9.16 -1.50 12.53
CA GLY A 33 9.57 -0.67 13.67
C GLY A 33 8.90 -1.01 15.00
N GLN A 34 8.09 -2.07 15.09
CA GLN A 34 7.35 -2.41 16.31
C GLN A 34 7.87 -3.66 17.04
N ASN A 35 8.88 -4.36 16.50
CA ASN A 35 9.39 -5.63 17.03
C ASN A 35 10.93 -5.79 16.86
N GLY A 36 11.74 -5.02 17.60
CA GLY A 36 13.20 -5.24 17.70
C GLY A 36 13.81 -4.56 18.92
N PRO A 37 14.91 -5.06 19.53
CA PRO A 37 16.08 -5.72 18.93
C PRO A 37 16.38 -7.12 19.51
N ASN A 38 15.47 -8.07 19.29
CA ASN A 38 15.72 -9.51 19.04
C ASN A 38 14.48 -10.34 19.37
N GLY A 39 13.38 -9.94 18.76
CA GLY A 39 12.34 -10.91 18.53
C GLY A 39 11.44 -10.46 17.40
N ASP A 40 11.85 -10.36 16.14
CA ASP A 40 13.15 -10.29 15.44
C ASP A 40 12.90 -9.84 13.99
N GLU A 41 12.17 -8.71 13.84
CA GLU A 41 11.84 -8.14 12.52
C GLU A 41 13.05 -7.60 11.73
N GLY A 42 14.24 -7.68 12.33
CA GLY A 42 15.50 -7.19 11.79
C GLY A 42 15.62 -5.68 11.80
N THR A 43 16.76 -5.19 11.38
CA THR A 43 17.02 -3.77 11.15
C THR A 43 16.29 -3.27 9.89
N LEU A 44 16.06 -1.95 9.82
CA LEU A 44 15.51 -1.33 8.60
C LEU A 44 16.39 -1.62 7.37
N ALA A 45 17.71 -1.62 7.54
CA ALA A 45 18.65 -1.94 6.46
C ALA A 45 18.50 -3.39 5.96
N GLU A 46 18.29 -4.35 6.86
CA GLU A 46 18.02 -5.74 6.49
C GLU A 46 16.68 -5.90 5.78
N ALA A 47 15.64 -5.19 6.24
CA ALA A 47 14.35 -5.16 5.54
C ALA A 47 14.52 -4.67 4.09
N CYS A 48 15.22 -3.55 3.88
CA CYS A 48 15.54 -3.05 2.54
C CYS A 48 16.39 -4.03 1.73
N ALA A 49 17.39 -4.67 2.35
CA ALA A 49 18.31 -5.59 1.69
C ALA A 49 17.65 -6.89 1.19
N THR A 50 16.45 -7.25 1.68
CA THR A 50 15.65 -8.35 1.09
C THR A 50 15.35 -8.11 -0.39
N GLY A 51 15.25 -6.83 -0.80
CA GLY A 51 14.78 -6.43 -2.11
C GLY A 51 13.30 -6.77 -2.38
N ASN A 52 12.53 -7.18 -1.37
CA ASN A 52 11.13 -7.55 -1.52
C ASN A 52 10.19 -6.34 -1.54
N TYR A 53 10.57 -5.25 -0.87
CA TYR A 53 9.69 -4.12 -0.62
C TYR A 53 10.07 -2.93 -1.50
N GLY A 54 9.07 -2.31 -2.14
CA GLY A 54 9.21 -1.03 -2.82
C GLY A 54 9.00 0.16 -1.89
N ILE A 55 8.24 -0.04 -0.79
CA ILE A 55 7.96 0.98 0.23
C ILE A 55 8.08 0.32 1.62
N VAL A 56 8.66 1.02 2.58
CA VAL A 56 8.73 0.59 3.99
C VAL A 56 8.15 1.69 4.86
N ASN A 57 7.03 1.41 5.54
CA ASN A 57 6.39 2.31 6.49
C ASN A 57 7.07 2.17 7.85
N ILE A 58 7.73 3.24 8.30
CA ILE A 58 8.34 3.31 9.63
C ILE A 58 7.22 3.65 10.64
N ALA A 59 6.87 2.67 11.45
CA ALA A 59 5.73 2.71 12.36
C ALA A 59 6.19 2.72 13.83
N PHE A 60 5.68 3.59 14.72
CA PHE A 60 4.65 4.62 14.51
C PHE A 60 4.94 5.93 15.24
N LEU A 61 4.47 7.06 14.68
CA LEU A 61 4.28 8.30 15.44
C LEU A 61 3.03 8.19 16.30
N SER A 62 3.17 7.62 17.50
CA SER A 62 2.04 7.18 18.33
C SER A 62 1.50 8.24 19.30
N THR A 63 2.15 9.40 19.41
CA THR A 63 1.73 10.48 20.30
C THR A 63 1.76 11.80 19.57
N PHE A 64 0.63 12.49 19.50
CA PHE A 64 0.46 13.81 18.90
C PHE A 64 -0.92 14.38 19.30
N GLY A 65 -1.20 15.63 18.89
CA GLY A 65 -2.49 16.30 19.13
C GLY A 65 -2.58 17.02 20.48
N ASN A 66 -3.58 17.91 20.62
CA ASN A 66 -3.85 18.68 21.85
C ASN A 66 -2.62 19.40 22.46
N GLY A 67 -1.74 19.94 21.61
CA GLY A 67 -0.53 20.66 22.03
C GLY A 67 0.62 19.79 22.53
N GLN A 68 0.51 18.46 22.43
CA GLN A 68 1.59 17.55 22.79
C GLN A 68 2.74 17.62 21.77
N THR A 69 3.96 17.43 22.25
CA THR A 69 5.12 17.23 21.35
C THR A 69 4.99 15.85 20.71
N PRO A 70 5.03 15.74 19.36
CA PRO A 70 4.91 14.44 18.72
C PRO A 70 6.04 13.49 19.12
N GLN A 71 5.71 12.20 19.34
CA GLN A 71 6.70 11.17 19.69
C GLN A 71 6.60 9.98 18.76
N LEU A 72 7.75 9.62 18.19
CA LEU A 72 7.92 8.43 17.36
C LEU A 72 8.33 7.26 18.27
N ASN A 73 7.60 6.17 18.17
CA ASN A 73 7.81 4.93 18.89
C ASN A 73 8.28 3.86 17.90
N LEU A 74 9.53 3.42 18.06
CA LEU A 74 10.15 2.35 17.26
C LEU A 74 10.42 1.11 18.14
N ALA A 75 9.53 0.81 19.08
CA ALA A 75 9.71 -0.21 20.10
C ALA A 75 11.09 -0.11 20.75
N ASN A 76 11.88 -1.19 20.75
CA ASN A 76 13.19 -1.21 21.37
C ASN A 76 14.34 -0.99 20.34
N HIS A 77 14.06 -0.53 19.11
CA HIS A 77 15.10 -0.34 18.08
C HIS A 77 16.05 0.83 18.40
N CYS A 78 15.52 2.02 18.58
CA CYS A 78 16.29 3.23 18.86
C CYS A 78 15.39 4.40 19.29
N ASP A 79 16.02 5.39 19.95
CA ASP A 79 15.46 6.74 20.04
C ASP A 79 15.76 7.50 18.73
N PRO A 80 14.78 8.17 18.11
CA PRO A 80 14.93 8.86 16.84
C PRO A 80 15.72 10.15 17.01
N ALA A 81 17.05 10.04 16.99
CA ALA A 81 17.96 11.17 17.21
C ALA A 81 18.58 11.74 15.92
N SER A 82 18.42 11.08 14.77
CA SER A 82 19.06 11.48 13.51
C SER A 82 18.10 12.14 12.52
N ALA A 83 18.54 13.26 11.93
CA ALA A 83 17.82 13.92 10.84
C ALA A 83 17.89 13.06 9.56
N ALA A 84 16.77 12.46 9.19
CA ALA A 84 16.54 11.88 7.86
C ALA A 84 15.34 12.59 7.21
N VAL A 85 15.40 12.79 5.90
CA VAL A 85 14.28 13.33 5.13
C VAL A 85 13.50 12.16 4.56
N LEU A 86 12.34 11.86 5.14
CA LEU A 86 11.43 10.84 4.63
C LEU A 86 10.76 11.27 3.32
N ASP A 87 10.17 10.32 2.61
CA ASP A 87 9.52 10.57 1.32
C ASP A 87 8.04 10.95 1.46
N GLY A 88 7.40 10.57 2.56
CA GLY A 88 5.97 10.79 2.76
C GLY A 88 5.51 10.56 4.19
N ILE A 89 4.20 10.67 4.38
CA ILE A 89 3.48 10.42 5.63
C ILE A 89 2.34 9.45 5.37
N ASP A 90 2.29 8.40 6.18
CA ASP A 90 1.23 7.40 6.16
C ASP A 90 0.19 7.67 7.25
N PHE A 91 -1.09 7.62 6.85
CA PHE A 91 -2.24 7.84 7.72
C PHE A 91 -2.82 6.47 8.10
N ASP A 92 -2.29 5.89 9.17
CA ASP A 92 -2.81 4.68 9.80
C ASP A 92 -3.63 5.06 11.06
N ILE A 93 -4.85 5.55 10.82
CA ILE A 93 -5.73 6.10 11.86
C ILE A 93 -6.81 5.10 12.22
N GLU A 94 -6.57 4.30 13.26
CA GLU A 94 -7.50 3.26 13.68
C GLU A 94 -8.39 3.65 14.89
N VAL A 95 -7.96 4.64 15.68
CA VAL A 95 -8.61 5.04 16.94
C VAL A 95 -8.74 6.57 17.07
N GLY A 96 -9.49 7.03 18.06
CA GLY A 96 -9.71 8.47 18.30
C GLY A 96 -10.85 9.07 17.46
N THR A 97 -10.81 10.37 17.21
CA THR A 97 -11.82 11.09 16.41
C THR A 97 -11.60 10.88 14.90
N ASN A 98 -12.61 11.22 14.10
CA ASN A 98 -12.52 11.26 12.63
C ASN A 98 -12.45 12.69 12.09
N GLU A 99 -12.08 13.65 12.94
CA GLU A 99 -12.08 15.08 12.63
C GLU A 99 -10.67 15.54 12.23
N HIS A 100 -10.58 16.52 11.34
CA HIS A 100 -9.36 17.24 10.93
C HIS A 100 -8.28 16.45 10.18
N TRP A 101 -8.50 15.17 9.85
CA TRP A 101 -7.56 14.40 9.01
C TRP A 101 -7.45 14.95 7.58
N ASP A 102 -8.54 15.50 7.05
CA ASP A 102 -8.58 16.22 5.78
C ASP A 102 -7.77 17.53 5.82
N GLU A 103 -7.88 18.29 6.91
CA GLU A 103 -7.08 19.50 7.13
C GLU A 103 -5.58 19.18 7.21
N LEU A 104 -5.22 18.09 7.90
CA LEU A 104 -3.85 17.61 7.98
C LEU A 104 -3.32 17.21 6.59
N ALA A 105 -4.10 16.44 5.81
CA ALA A 105 -3.73 16.05 4.45
C ALA A 105 -3.52 17.27 3.53
N ARG A 106 -4.42 18.27 3.57
CA ARG A 106 -4.28 19.52 2.81
C ARG A 106 -3.02 20.29 3.22
N THR A 107 -2.75 20.35 4.52
CA THR A 107 -1.59 21.07 5.07
C THR A 107 -0.29 20.42 4.62
N LEU A 108 -0.18 19.09 4.74
CA LEU A 108 1.01 18.33 4.29
C LEU A 108 1.21 18.44 2.78
N SER A 109 0.13 18.30 1.99
CA SER A 109 0.18 18.48 0.55
C SER A 109 0.67 19.89 0.17
N GLY A 110 0.27 20.92 0.93
CA GLY A 110 0.73 22.30 0.75
C GLY A 110 2.25 22.50 0.87
N PHE A 111 2.96 21.64 1.61
CA PHE A 111 4.42 21.67 1.73
C PHE A 111 5.15 21.00 0.56
N SER A 112 4.42 20.40 -0.40
CA SER A 112 5.02 19.67 -1.53
C SER A 112 5.63 20.55 -2.63
N GLN A 113 5.74 21.87 -2.42
CA GLN A 113 6.25 22.81 -3.43
C GLN A 113 7.73 22.63 -3.74
N GLU A 114 8.55 22.31 -2.73
CA GLU A 114 10.01 22.17 -2.87
C GLU A 114 10.42 20.71 -3.10
N LYS A 115 9.81 19.78 -2.36
CA LYS A 115 9.97 18.32 -2.51
C LYS A 115 8.59 17.70 -2.38
N LYS A 116 8.23 16.79 -3.31
CA LYS A 116 6.98 16.01 -3.19
C LYS A 116 6.96 15.27 -1.85
N ILE A 117 5.85 15.40 -1.13
CA ILE A 117 5.54 14.61 0.07
C ILE A 117 4.45 13.63 -0.35
N TYR A 118 4.77 12.34 -0.35
CA TYR A 118 3.78 11.31 -0.62
C TYR A 118 2.80 11.22 0.55
N LEU A 119 1.51 11.18 0.24
CA LEU A 119 0.46 10.94 1.23
C LEU A 119 -0.11 9.54 1.01
N THR A 120 -0.03 8.71 2.03
CA THR A 120 -0.59 7.36 2.01
C THR A 120 -1.60 7.16 3.12
N ALA A 121 -2.52 6.21 2.97
CA ALA A 121 -3.54 5.91 3.96
C ALA A 121 -3.79 4.40 4.10
N ALA A 122 -4.07 3.97 5.33
CA ALA A 122 -4.38 2.59 5.68
C ALA A 122 -5.81 2.43 6.25
N PRO A 123 -6.87 2.73 5.47
CA PRO A 123 -8.24 2.54 5.95
C PRO A 123 -8.55 1.06 6.20
N GLN A 124 -9.47 0.79 7.10
CA GLN A 124 -10.03 -0.56 7.25
C GLN A 124 -10.90 -0.90 6.03
N CYS A 125 -11.09 -2.20 5.74
CA CYS A 125 -11.87 -2.59 4.55
C CYS A 125 -13.36 -2.23 4.54
N PRO A 126 -14.09 -2.01 5.67
CA PRO A 126 -15.46 -1.51 5.60
C PRO A 126 -15.51 -0.17 4.87
N PHE A 127 -16.40 -0.06 3.88
CA PHE A 127 -16.51 1.11 3.02
C PHE A 127 -17.82 1.88 3.31
N PRO A 128 -17.77 3.22 3.49
CA PRO A 128 -16.58 4.04 3.64
C PRO A 128 -15.88 3.83 4.99
N ASP A 129 -14.58 4.13 5.06
CA ASP A 129 -13.83 4.07 6.33
C ASP A 129 -14.28 5.16 7.30
N ALA A 130 -14.50 4.77 8.56
CA ALA A 130 -15.07 5.64 9.58
C ALA A 130 -14.13 6.75 10.06
N LYS A 131 -12.81 6.61 9.89
CA LYS A 131 -11.79 7.53 10.38
C LYS A 131 -11.23 8.40 9.26
N LEU A 132 -10.94 7.79 8.13
CA LEU A 132 -10.20 8.39 7.02
C LEU A 132 -11.10 8.81 5.85
N GLY A 133 -12.40 8.52 5.88
CA GLY A 133 -13.32 8.85 4.78
C GLY A 133 -13.22 10.32 4.33
N THR A 134 -13.29 11.27 5.26
CA THR A 134 -13.18 12.72 4.94
C THR A 134 -11.80 13.11 4.40
N ALA A 135 -10.73 12.49 4.89
CA ALA A 135 -9.38 12.72 4.38
C ALA A 135 -9.24 12.17 2.95
N LEU A 136 -9.72 10.96 2.69
CA LEU A 136 -9.70 10.32 1.37
C LEU A 136 -10.51 11.11 0.34
N ASP A 137 -11.66 11.67 0.73
CA ASP A 137 -12.51 12.52 -0.12
C ASP A 137 -11.80 13.80 -0.61
N THR A 138 -10.66 14.17 -0.01
CA THR A 138 -9.84 15.29 -0.53
C THR A 138 -9.20 15.00 -1.88
N GLY A 139 -9.03 13.72 -2.25
CA GLY A 139 -8.34 13.30 -3.46
C GLY A 139 -6.82 13.56 -3.46
N LEU A 140 -6.22 13.75 -2.28
CA LEU A 140 -4.80 14.11 -2.14
C LEU A 140 -3.87 12.91 -1.87
N PHE A 141 -4.42 11.71 -1.68
CA PHE A 141 -3.64 10.53 -1.34
C PHE A 141 -3.09 9.86 -2.60
N ASP A 142 -1.77 9.67 -2.64
CA ASP A 142 -1.09 8.95 -3.71
C ASP A 142 -1.40 7.45 -3.61
N TYR A 143 -1.22 6.85 -2.43
CA TYR A 143 -1.36 5.41 -2.23
C TYR A 143 -2.34 5.08 -1.09
N VAL A 144 -3.24 4.14 -1.33
CA VAL A 144 -4.19 3.67 -0.31
C VAL A 144 -4.08 2.17 -0.18
N TRP A 145 -3.55 1.69 0.95
CA TRP A 145 -3.48 0.26 1.27
C TRP A 145 -4.60 -0.15 2.23
N VAL A 146 -5.71 -0.59 1.64
CA VAL A 146 -6.91 -0.98 2.39
C VAL A 146 -6.64 -2.25 3.20
N GLN A 147 -6.87 -2.21 4.51
CA GLN A 147 -6.63 -3.33 5.41
C GLN A 147 -7.75 -4.38 5.29
N PHE A 148 -7.52 -5.43 4.49
CA PHE A 148 -8.46 -6.55 4.28
C PHE A 148 -8.32 -7.65 5.34
N TYR A 149 -8.27 -7.25 6.61
CA TYR A 149 -8.15 -8.14 7.77
C TYR A 149 -8.82 -7.52 9.00
N ASN A 150 -8.99 -8.32 10.06
CA ASN A 150 -9.73 -7.97 11.29
C ASN A 150 -11.19 -7.53 11.09
N ASN A 151 -11.77 -7.71 9.90
CA ASN A 151 -13.09 -7.23 9.50
C ASN A 151 -13.80 -8.27 8.64
N ALA A 152 -14.53 -9.20 9.28
CA ALA A 152 -15.24 -10.31 8.63
C ALA A 152 -16.12 -9.93 7.42
N PRO A 153 -16.82 -8.78 7.37
CA PRO A 153 -17.68 -8.44 6.23
C PRO A 153 -16.94 -8.24 4.91
N CYS A 154 -15.65 -7.91 4.93
CA CYS A 154 -14.90 -7.47 3.75
C CYS A 154 -13.57 -8.18 3.54
N GLN A 155 -13.08 -8.99 4.48
CA GLN A 155 -11.84 -9.75 4.34
C GLN A 155 -12.01 -11.10 3.63
N TYR A 156 -10.91 -11.83 3.47
CA TYR A 156 -10.93 -13.25 3.12
C TYR A 156 -11.41 -14.10 4.32
N ASP A 157 -12.37 -14.99 4.08
CA ASP A 157 -12.89 -15.92 5.08
C ASP A 157 -13.25 -17.27 4.43
N GLY A 158 -12.22 -18.01 4.03
CA GLY A 158 -12.34 -19.27 3.29
C GLY A 158 -12.65 -19.11 1.79
N ASN A 159 -13.05 -17.91 1.35
CA ASN A 159 -13.16 -17.50 -0.05
C ASN A 159 -12.94 -15.97 -0.18
N ALA A 160 -12.72 -15.50 -1.41
CA ALA A 160 -12.41 -14.11 -1.71
C ALA A 160 -13.59 -13.26 -2.20
N ASP A 161 -14.83 -13.75 -2.18
CA ASP A 161 -15.96 -13.06 -2.82
C ASP A 161 -16.26 -11.69 -2.19
N ASN A 162 -16.33 -11.63 -0.85
CA ASN A 162 -16.54 -10.38 -0.12
C ASN A 162 -15.36 -9.42 -0.31
N LEU A 163 -14.12 -9.91 -0.23
CA LEU A 163 -12.93 -9.13 -0.50
C LEU A 163 -12.96 -8.51 -1.90
N LYS A 164 -13.28 -9.28 -2.93
CA LYS A 164 -13.38 -8.79 -4.31
C LYS A 164 -14.49 -7.76 -4.50
N ASN A 165 -15.63 -7.92 -3.81
CA ASN A 165 -16.71 -6.93 -3.81
C ASN A 165 -16.26 -5.59 -3.19
N TYR A 166 -15.68 -5.62 -1.99
CA TYR A 166 -15.19 -4.42 -1.33
C TYR A 166 -14.00 -3.78 -2.06
N TRP A 167 -13.10 -4.59 -2.64
CA TRP A 167 -12.06 -4.11 -3.55
C TRP A 167 -12.64 -3.25 -4.69
N GLY A 168 -13.74 -3.71 -5.30
CA GLY A 168 -14.43 -2.95 -6.34
C GLY A 168 -14.92 -1.58 -5.89
N GLN A 169 -15.37 -1.44 -4.64
CA GLN A 169 -15.79 -0.16 -4.06
C GLN A 169 -14.58 0.76 -3.82
N TRP A 170 -13.54 0.24 -3.17
CA TRP A 170 -12.30 0.95 -2.90
C TRP A 170 -11.58 1.39 -4.18
N ASN A 171 -11.64 0.60 -5.24
CA ASN A 171 -11.08 0.97 -6.54
C ASN A 171 -11.82 2.14 -7.22
N ASN A 172 -12.90 2.70 -6.65
CA ASN A 172 -13.59 3.88 -7.19
C ASN A 172 -13.22 5.22 -6.51
N ILE A 173 -12.42 5.21 -5.43
CA ILE A 173 -12.06 6.46 -4.73
C ILE A 173 -11.10 7.34 -5.55
N GLN A 174 -10.90 8.59 -5.14
CA GLN A 174 -9.88 9.48 -5.72
C GLN A 174 -8.52 9.25 -5.03
N ALA A 175 -7.69 8.40 -5.64
CA ALA A 175 -6.30 8.15 -5.26
C ALA A 175 -5.54 7.62 -6.49
N ASP A 176 -4.21 7.77 -6.53
CA ASP A 176 -3.42 7.34 -7.68
C ASP A 176 -3.34 5.80 -7.77
N GLN A 177 -3.05 5.12 -6.66
CA GLN A 177 -3.01 3.66 -6.59
C GLN A 177 -3.64 3.08 -5.32
N ILE A 178 -4.26 1.91 -5.46
CA ILE A 178 -4.89 1.12 -4.41
C ILE A 178 -4.11 -0.18 -4.23
N PHE A 179 -3.82 -0.51 -2.98
CA PHE A 179 -3.06 -1.68 -2.56
C PHE A 179 -3.95 -2.59 -1.71
N LEU A 180 -3.73 -3.90 -1.85
CA LEU A 180 -4.38 -4.90 -0.99
C LEU A 180 -3.56 -5.04 0.29
N GLY A 181 -4.09 -4.61 1.44
CA GLY A 181 -3.49 -4.84 2.75
C GLY A 181 -3.82 -6.22 3.30
N VAL A 182 -2.79 -7.01 3.59
CA VAL A 182 -2.91 -8.39 4.11
C VAL A 182 -1.98 -8.62 5.30
N PRO A 183 -2.37 -9.48 6.25
CA PRO A 183 -1.46 -9.92 7.30
C PRO A 183 -0.46 -10.94 6.73
N ALA A 184 0.80 -10.86 7.15
CA ALA A 184 1.89 -11.71 6.65
C ALA A 184 1.80 -13.15 7.16
N SER A 185 1.10 -13.38 8.28
CA SER A 185 0.90 -14.69 8.87
C SER A 185 -0.43 -14.73 9.64
N THR A 186 -0.81 -15.93 10.10
CA THR A 186 -2.00 -16.13 10.95
C THR A 186 -1.90 -15.47 12.32
N GLU A 187 -0.69 -15.16 12.77
CA GLU A 187 -0.42 -14.52 14.07
C GLU A 187 -0.45 -12.98 13.97
N ALA A 188 -0.33 -12.42 12.76
CA ALA A 188 -0.22 -10.99 12.54
C ALA A 188 -1.55 -10.22 12.69
N ALA A 189 -2.68 -10.92 12.54
CA ALA A 189 -4.02 -10.38 12.67
C ALA A 189 -4.98 -11.42 13.27
N SER A 190 -6.07 -10.95 13.87
CA SER A 190 -7.09 -11.85 14.45
C SER A 190 -7.83 -12.69 13.41
N SER A 191 -7.91 -12.19 12.16
CA SER A 191 -8.59 -12.85 11.04
C SER A 191 -8.22 -12.17 9.72
N GLY A 192 -8.54 -12.80 8.58
CA GLY A 192 -8.31 -12.25 7.25
C GLY A 192 -6.99 -12.66 6.58
N TYR A 193 -6.21 -13.56 7.18
CA TYR A 193 -5.02 -14.13 6.55
C TYR A 193 -5.37 -14.90 5.27
N ILE A 194 -4.64 -14.59 4.20
CA ILE A 194 -4.78 -15.23 2.89
C ILE A 194 -3.53 -16.06 2.63
N PRO A 195 -3.63 -17.40 2.50
CA PRO A 195 -2.49 -18.22 2.10
C PRO A 195 -1.87 -17.73 0.76
N PRO A 196 -0.53 -17.74 0.58
CA PRO A 196 0.11 -17.21 -0.63
C PRO A 196 -0.39 -17.83 -1.93
N ASP A 197 -0.69 -19.14 -1.95
CA ASP A 197 -1.25 -19.84 -3.09
C ASP A 197 -2.66 -19.35 -3.43
N VAL A 198 -3.49 -19.10 -2.42
CA VAL A 198 -4.83 -18.50 -2.61
C VAL A 198 -4.70 -17.06 -3.10
N LEU A 199 -3.82 -16.26 -2.51
CA LEU A 199 -3.59 -14.88 -2.95
C LEU A 199 -3.15 -14.84 -4.42
N ASN A 200 -2.19 -15.68 -4.79
CA ASN A 200 -1.62 -15.75 -6.13
C ASN A 200 -2.62 -16.26 -7.19
N ASN A 201 -3.44 -17.26 -6.86
CA ASN A 201 -4.28 -17.93 -7.85
C ASN A 201 -5.72 -17.42 -7.90
N ASP A 202 -6.25 -16.84 -6.82
CA ASP A 202 -7.65 -16.44 -6.74
C ASP A 202 -7.85 -14.91 -6.61
N VAL A 203 -6.99 -14.24 -5.85
CA VAL A 203 -7.17 -12.80 -5.53
C VAL A 203 -6.43 -11.91 -6.54
N LEU A 204 -5.11 -12.09 -6.68
CA LEU A 204 -4.27 -11.26 -7.54
C LEU A 204 -4.75 -11.19 -9.00
N PRO A 205 -5.15 -12.30 -9.65
CA PRO A 205 -5.64 -12.23 -11.03
C PRO A 205 -6.87 -11.32 -11.21
N PHE A 206 -7.73 -11.24 -10.19
CA PHE A 206 -8.89 -10.36 -10.21
C PHE A 206 -8.49 -8.90 -9.97
N ILE A 207 -7.77 -8.62 -8.87
CA ILE A 207 -7.48 -7.24 -8.48
C ILE A 207 -6.51 -6.53 -9.42
N LYS A 208 -5.59 -7.27 -10.06
CA LYS A 208 -4.67 -6.75 -11.09
C LYS A 208 -5.37 -6.28 -12.36
N GLY A 209 -6.63 -6.68 -12.58
CA GLY A 209 -7.47 -6.13 -13.66
C GLY A 209 -7.94 -4.70 -13.39
N SER A 210 -7.68 -4.15 -12.20
CA SER A 210 -8.10 -2.81 -11.81
C SER A 210 -7.10 -1.75 -12.26
N ALA A 211 -7.57 -0.67 -12.89
CA ALA A 211 -6.72 0.39 -13.43
C ALA A 211 -5.81 1.07 -12.38
N LYS A 212 -6.22 1.06 -11.11
CA LYS A 212 -5.46 1.65 -10.00
C LYS A 212 -4.75 0.61 -9.13
N TYR A 213 -4.59 -0.62 -9.58
CA TYR A 213 -3.82 -1.60 -8.82
C TYR A 213 -2.38 -1.12 -8.61
N GLY A 214 -1.99 -0.95 -7.35
CA GLY A 214 -0.62 -0.54 -6.95
C GLY A 214 0.23 -1.67 -6.42
N GLY A 215 -0.39 -2.73 -5.89
CA GLY A 215 0.34 -3.85 -5.29
C GLY A 215 -0.30 -4.40 -4.02
N VAL A 216 0.55 -4.87 -3.10
CA VAL A 216 0.15 -5.51 -1.83
C VAL A 216 0.88 -4.85 -0.66
N MET A 217 0.15 -4.48 0.38
CA MET A 217 0.71 -4.08 1.67
C MET A 217 0.70 -5.28 2.62
N VAL A 218 1.83 -5.51 3.29
CA VAL A 218 2.03 -6.62 4.20
C VAL A 218 2.19 -6.10 5.63
N TRP A 219 1.26 -6.49 6.50
CA TRP A 219 1.34 -6.28 7.94
C TRP A 219 1.88 -7.55 8.62
N SER A 220 3.09 -7.60 9.16
CA SER A 220 4.17 -6.61 9.13
C SER A 220 5.50 -7.33 8.93
N ARG A 221 6.62 -6.60 8.85
CA ARG A 221 7.95 -7.20 8.62
C ARG A 221 8.29 -8.30 9.63
N PHE A 222 7.85 -8.17 10.87
CA PHE A 222 8.07 -9.17 11.92
C PHE A 222 7.48 -10.54 11.55
N TYR A 223 6.25 -10.54 11.06
CA TYR A 223 5.53 -11.76 10.68
C TYR A 223 5.90 -12.24 9.27
N ASP A 224 6.48 -11.36 8.45
CA ASP A 224 6.89 -11.65 7.08
C ASP A 224 8.23 -12.41 7.02
N GLN A 225 8.18 -13.70 7.34
CA GLN A 225 9.33 -14.60 7.24
C GLN A 225 9.49 -15.15 5.82
N THR A 226 8.38 -15.49 5.16
CA THR A 226 8.36 -16.08 3.82
C THR A 226 7.26 -15.54 2.91
N TYR A 227 6.36 -14.69 3.44
CA TYR A 227 5.12 -14.33 2.76
C TYR A 227 5.37 -13.46 1.53
N SER A 228 6.08 -12.34 1.71
CA SER A 228 6.44 -11.44 0.60
C SER A 228 7.23 -12.16 -0.49
N SER A 229 8.21 -12.98 -0.10
CA SER A 229 9.00 -13.79 -1.03
C SER A 229 8.13 -14.74 -1.88
N ALA A 230 7.07 -15.32 -1.29
CA ALA A 230 6.17 -16.23 -1.98
C ALA A 230 5.19 -15.54 -2.95
N ILE A 231 4.85 -14.28 -2.71
CA ILE A 231 3.86 -13.54 -3.52
C ILE A 231 4.52 -12.61 -4.54
N LYS A 232 5.77 -12.17 -4.29
CA LYS A 232 6.49 -11.19 -5.11
C LYS A 232 6.48 -11.46 -6.62
N PRO A 233 6.72 -12.69 -7.11
CA PRO A 233 6.67 -12.96 -8.55
C PRO A 233 5.30 -12.72 -9.19
N ASN A 234 4.22 -12.72 -8.41
CA ASN A 234 2.85 -12.50 -8.90
C ASN A 234 2.36 -11.07 -8.64
N VAL A 235 2.93 -10.36 -7.66
CA VAL A 235 2.63 -8.94 -7.38
C VAL A 235 3.25 -8.04 -8.45
N ILE A 236 4.52 -8.27 -8.77
CA ILE A 236 5.26 -7.49 -9.77
C ILE A 236 4.85 -8.01 -11.14
N ASN A 237 4.25 -7.15 -11.98
CA ASN A 237 4.08 -7.46 -13.40
C ASN A 237 5.43 -7.30 -14.09
N ASP A 238 6.22 -8.35 -14.16
CA ASP A 238 7.24 -8.43 -15.20
C ASP A 238 6.48 -8.64 -16.52
N CYS A 239 6.30 -7.58 -17.29
CA CYS A 239 6.00 -7.73 -18.71
C CYS A 239 7.19 -8.47 -19.34
N VAL A 240 7.08 -9.79 -19.47
CA VAL A 240 7.93 -10.62 -20.33
C VAL A 240 7.41 -10.54 -21.76
#